data_AF-A0AAD4TQB5-F1
#
_entry.id   AF-A0AAD4TQB5-F1
#
_cell.length_a   1.000
_cell.length_b   1.000
_cell.length_c   1.000
_cell.angle_alpha   90.00
_cell.angle_beta   90.00
_cell.angle_gamma   90.00
#
_symmetry.space_group_name_H-M   'P 1'
#
loop_
_entity.id
_entity.type
_entity.pdbx_description
1 polymer ?
#
loop_
_entity_poly.entity_id
_entity_poly.type
_entity_poly.pdbx_seq_one_letter_code
_entity_poly.pdbx_strand_id
1 'polypeptide(L)'
;METETVHGSLTRRLTLASSWDAACGALAQSLRLTRAGLGARDADWEELLAPPAPGQDHVILKRNLNNQDENPCFLYLRCDPHGGEEIVSIGILSSARNMEVYLGEEYCGTSRGKNVCNVLDNSEHEKITLYKKYLKLESSTHACKIKLLSFGEKNCAFISKVVVHVRPVSAPSSAGSPALGSRIDLEKVQTIMESMGSKLSPGAQQLMNMVRFQQQDWTDIWKRD
;
A
#
# COMPACT_ATOMS: atom_id res chain seq x y z
N MET A 1 -28.55 -16.43 -25.91
CA MET A 1 -27.61 -15.50 -26.57
C MET A 1 -26.84 -14.81 -25.45
N GLU A 2 -25.80 -15.49 -24.96
CA GLU A 2 -24.77 -14.85 -24.15
C GLU A 2 -23.81 -14.16 -25.13
N THR A 3 -23.44 -12.92 -24.87
CA THR A 3 -22.06 -12.52 -24.52
C THR A 3 -21.94 -10.99 -24.47
N GLU A 4 -21.10 -10.57 -23.51
CA GLU A 4 -20.27 -9.35 -23.52
C GLU A 4 -20.95 -7.97 -23.39
N THR A 5 -20.73 -7.35 -22.23
CA THR A 5 -19.68 -6.31 -22.11
C THR A 5 -19.43 -5.98 -20.62
N VAL A 6 -18.51 -6.71 -19.97
CA VAL A 6 -18.00 -6.37 -18.62
C VAL A 6 -16.53 -5.98 -18.74
N HIS A 7 -16.25 -4.94 -19.51
CA HIS A 7 -14.89 -4.37 -19.60
C HIS A 7 -14.82 -2.90 -19.16
N GLY A 8 -15.97 -2.25 -18.88
CA GLY A 8 -16.04 -0.84 -18.49
C GLY A 8 -16.07 -0.54 -16.98
N SER A 9 -16.22 -1.52 -16.09
CA SER A 9 -16.45 -1.26 -14.65
C SER A 9 -15.22 -1.35 -13.75
N LEU A 10 -14.13 -1.97 -14.21
CA LEU A 10 -12.94 -2.23 -13.39
C LEU A 10 -12.08 -0.97 -13.16
N THR A 11 -12.03 -0.07 -14.15
CA THR A 11 -11.16 1.13 -14.12
C THR A 11 -11.71 2.27 -13.25
N ARG A 12 -12.95 2.19 -12.76
CA ARG A 12 -13.53 3.26 -11.90
C ARG A 12 -13.24 3.10 -10.42
N ARG A 13 -12.74 1.94 -9.97
CA ARG A 13 -12.65 1.62 -8.54
C ARG A 13 -11.26 1.76 -7.92
N LEU A 14 -10.20 1.74 -8.73
CA LEU A 14 -8.82 1.86 -8.25
C LEU A 14 -7.99 2.65 -9.28
N THR A 15 -7.27 3.66 -8.80
CA THR A 15 -6.38 4.50 -9.60
C THR A 15 -4.93 4.22 -9.26
N LEU A 16 -4.07 4.22 -10.28
CA LEU A 16 -2.62 4.14 -10.16
C LEU A 16 -1.97 5.33 -10.87
N ALA A 17 -1.17 6.11 -10.14
CA ALA A 17 -0.39 7.23 -10.67
C ALA A 17 1.09 7.10 -10.27
N SER A 18 1.96 7.91 -10.88
CA SER A 18 3.39 7.95 -10.55
C SER A 18 3.90 9.39 -10.40
N SER A 19 4.94 9.59 -9.59
CA SER A 19 5.70 10.84 -9.55
C SER A 19 6.64 11.02 -10.72
N TRP A 20 6.88 9.96 -11.50
CA TRP A 20 7.73 9.96 -12.70
C TRP A 20 6.87 9.89 -13.95
N ASP A 21 7.41 10.41 -15.06
CA ASP A 21 6.68 10.53 -16.32
C ASP A 21 6.51 9.17 -16.97
N ALA A 22 5.29 8.86 -17.39
CA ALA A 22 4.94 7.65 -18.12
C ALA A 22 4.20 8.01 -19.41
N ALA A 23 4.26 7.16 -20.43
CA ALA A 23 3.38 7.30 -21.59
C ALA A 23 1.91 7.33 -21.14
N CYS A 24 1.12 8.23 -21.74
CA CYS A 24 -0.25 8.50 -21.31
C CYS A 24 -1.08 7.21 -21.23
N GLY A 25 -1.68 6.94 -20.06
CA GLY A 25 -2.52 5.76 -19.83
C GLY A 25 -1.78 4.42 -19.71
N ALA A 26 -0.49 4.34 -20.07
CA ALA A 26 0.26 3.09 -20.06
C ALA A 26 0.39 2.50 -18.64
N LEU A 27 0.61 3.35 -17.63
CA LEU A 27 0.71 2.90 -16.25
C LEU A 27 -0.58 2.23 -15.75
N ALA A 28 -1.75 2.77 -16.10
CA ALA A 28 -3.04 2.18 -15.73
C ALA A 28 -3.24 0.79 -16.34
N GLN A 29 -2.68 0.52 -17.52
CA GLN A 29 -2.73 -0.80 -18.17
C GLN A 29 -1.90 -1.86 -17.44
N SER A 30 -0.93 -1.46 -16.59
CA SER A 30 -0.15 -2.38 -15.75
C SER A 30 -0.89 -2.80 -14.47
N LEU A 31 -1.99 -2.12 -14.13
CA LEU A 31 -2.75 -2.36 -12.91
C LEU A 31 -3.66 -3.59 -13.04
N ARG A 32 -3.66 -4.44 -12.02
CA ARG A 32 -4.51 -5.62 -11.87
C ARG A 32 -5.13 -5.62 -10.48
N LEU A 33 -6.45 -5.76 -10.42
CA LEU A 33 -7.20 -5.81 -9.18
C LEU A 33 -7.59 -7.25 -8.86
N THR A 34 -7.30 -7.70 -7.64
CA THR A 34 -7.82 -8.96 -7.09
C THR A 34 -8.66 -8.65 -5.86
N ARG A 35 -9.69 -9.47 -5.58
CA ARG A 35 -10.60 -9.25 -4.46
C ARG A 35 -10.54 -10.43 -3.49
N ALA A 36 -10.39 -10.13 -2.20
CA ALA A 36 -10.46 -11.12 -1.14
C ALA A 36 -11.93 -11.51 -0.93
N GLY A 37 -12.29 -12.77 -1.18
CA GLY A 37 -13.55 -13.33 -0.72
C GLY A 37 -13.52 -13.58 0.79
N LEU A 38 -14.69 -13.55 1.46
CA LEU A 38 -14.78 -14.06 2.84
C LEU A 38 -14.34 -15.53 2.86
N GLY A 39 -13.25 -15.84 3.57
CA GLY A 39 -12.68 -17.20 3.65
C GLY A 39 -11.77 -17.58 2.46
N ALA A 40 -11.44 -16.64 1.58
CA ALA A 40 -10.50 -16.90 0.49
C ALA A 40 -9.08 -17.18 1.02
N ARG A 41 -8.40 -18.14 0.40
CA ARG A 41 -6.98 -18.43 0.61
C ARG A 41 -6.16 -17.16 0.31
N ASP A 42 -5.04 -16.96 1.00
CA ASP A 42 -4.12 -15.85 0.68
C ASP A 42 -3.78 -15.88 -0.83
N ALA A 43 -3.68 -14.70 -1.45
CA ALA A 43 -3.45 -14.57 -2.88
C ALA A 43 -2.15 -15.28 -3.29
N ASP A 44 -2.20 -16.05 -4.39
CA ASP A 44 -1.01 -16.68 -4.96
C ASP A 44 -0.14 -15.64 -5.67
N TRP A 45 0.74 -14.99 -4.91
CA TRP A 45 1.65 -13.97 -5.44
C TRP A 45 2.67 -14.51 -6.43
N GLU A 46 2.94 -15.81 -6.42
CA GLU A 46 3.87 -16.43 -7.35
C GLU A 46 3.25 -16.51 -8.75
N GLU A 47 1.98 -16.89 -8.82
CA GLU A 47 1.19 -16.86 -10.06
C GLU A 47 0.87 -15.43 -10.50
N LEU A 48 0.36 -14.59 -9.59
CA LEU A 48 -0.06 -13.22 -9.90
C LEU A 48 1.10 -12.36 -10.43
N LEU A 49 2.31 -12.56 -9.89
CA LEU A 49 3.54 -11.88 -10.32
C LEU A 49 4.43 -12.76 -11.20
N ALA A 50 3.85 -13.78 -11.86
CA ALA A 50 4.56 -14.58 -12.84
C ALA A 50 5.19 -13.69 -13.94
N PRO A 51 6.35 -14.09 -14.48
CA PRO A 51 7.04 -13.34 -15.53
C PRO A 51 6.10 -13.07 -16.72
N PRO A 52 6.29 -11.93 -17.39
CA PRO A 52 5.54 -11.61 -18.58
C PRO A 52 5.92 -12.56 -19.72
N ALA A 53 4.98 -12.79 -20.64
CA ALA A 53 5.27 -13.51 -21.86
C ALA A 53 6.32 -12.75 -22.70
N PRO A 54 7.14 -13.44 -23.51
CA PRO A 54 8.08 -12.77 -24.41
C PRO A 54 7.37 -11.74 -25.30
N GLY A 55 7.89 -10.51 -25.33
CA GLY A 55 7.31 -9.41 -26.13
C GLY A 55 6.15 -8.64 -25.48
N GLN A 56 5.82 -8.88 -24.21
CA GLN A 56 4.89 -7.99 -23.50
C GLN A 56 5.54 -6.65 -23.16
N ASP A 57 4.79 -5.58 -23.39
CA ASP A 57 5.23 -4.21 -23.13
C ASP A 57 5.44 -3.93 -21.63
N HIS A 58 6.48 -3.16 -21.36
CA HIS A 58 6.77 -2.60 -20.04
C HIS A 58 6.51 -1.11 -20.05
N VAL A 59 5.94 -0.60 -18.95
CA VAL A 59 5.80 0.84 -18.75
C VAL A 59 7.14 1.38 -18.27
N ILE A 60 7.70 2.32 -19.03
CA ILE A 60 8.91 3.04 -18.64
C ILE A 60 8.48 4.30 -17.90
N LEU A 61 8.84 4.38 -16.62
CA LEU A 61 8.76 5.58 -15.81
C LEU A 61 10.08 6.34 -15.97
N LYS A 62 10.03 7.58 -16.44
CA LYS A 62 11.22 8.43 -16.63
C LYS A 62 11.22 9.53 -15.59
N ARG A 63 12.36 9.74 -14.95
CA ARG A 63 12.54 10.85 -14.03
C ARG A 63 12.43 12.16 -14.80
N ASN A 64 11.65 13.09 -14.27
CA ASN A 64 11.59 14.44 -14.80
C ASN A 64 12.87 15.19 -14.38
N LEU A 65 13.72 15.54 -15.36
CA LEU A 65 15.00 16.22 -15.13
C LEU A 65 14.87 17.73 -14.93
N ASN A 66 13.66 18.29 -15.07
CA ASN A 66 13.45 19.74 -14.91
C ASN A 66 13.40 20.17 -13.44
N ASN A 67 13.29 19.21 -12.51
CA ASN A 67 13.34 19.47 -11.07
C ASN A 67 14.73 19.09 -10.54
N GLN A 68 15.42 20.06 -9.92
CA GLN A 68 16.75 19.91 -9.31
C GLN A 68 16.79 18.97 -8.11
N ASP A 69 15.63 18.53 -7.62
CA ASP A 69 15.51 17.70 -6.44
C ASP A 69 15.67 16.21 -6.77
N GLU A 70 16.31 15.45 -5.86
CA GLU A 70 16.36 13.98 -5.91
C GLU A 70 15.01 13.36 -5.62
N ASN A 71 14.06 13.53 -6.54
CA ASN A 71 12.70 13.02 -6.39
C ASN A 71 12.67 11.49 -6.56
N PRO A 72 12.37 10.71 -5.50
CA PRO A 72 12.22 9.27 -5.60
C PRO A 72 11.10 8.88 -6.58
N CYS A 73 11.21 7.69 -7.15
CA CYS A 73 10.15 7.13 -7.97
C CYS A 73 9.02 6.61 -7.06
N PHE A 74 7.92 7.35 -6.99
CA PHE A 74 6.73 6.99 -6.24
C PHE A 74 5.63 6.50 -7.17
N LEU A 75 4.86 5.53 -6.66
CA LEU A 75 3.55 5.14 -7.17
C LEU A 75 2.49 5.49 -6.13
N TYR A 76 1.34 5.94 -6.61
CA TYR A 76 0.19 6.29 -5.76
C TYR A 76 -0.98 5.40 -6.13
N LEU A 77 -1.46 4.62 -5.17
CA LEU A 77 -2.66 3.81 -5.28
C LEU A 77 -3.79 4.47 -4.50
N ARG A 78 -4.97 4.53 -5.11
CA ARG A 78 -6.17 5.08 -4.47
C ARG A 78 -7.42 4.36 -4.92
N CYS A 79 -8.14 3.75 -3.98
CA CYS A 79 -9.50 3.25 -4.17
C CYS A 79 -10.47 4.42 -4.34
N ASP A 80 -11.57 4.16 -5.05
CA ASP A 80 -12.75 5.02 -5.05
C ASP A 80 -13.29 5.12 -3.62
N PRO A 81 -13.39 6.34 -3.03
CA PRO A 81 -13.99 6.53 -1.70
C PRO A 81 -15.43 6.00 -1.59
N HIS A 82 -16.16 5.92 -2.70
CA HIS A 82 -17.51 5.37 -2.75
C HIS A 82 -17.55 3.89 -3.17
N GLY A 83 -16.39 3.30 -3.46
CA GLY A 83 -16.26 1.93 -3.95
C GLY A 83 -16.47 0.86 -2.88
N GLY A 84 -16.42 1.23 -1.59
CA GLY A 84 -16.58 0.31 -0.47
C GLY A 84 -15.49 -0.75 -0.38
N GLU A 85 -14.28 -0.44 -0.86
CA GLU A 85 -13.15 -1.37 -0.93
C GLU A 85 -11.88 -0.73 -0.35
N GLU A 86 -11.09 -1.55 0.35
CA GLU A 86 -9.81 -1.17 0.92
C GLU A 86 -8.70 -2.11 0.48
N ILE A 87 -7.54 -1.54 0.21
CA ILE A 87 -6.30 -2.22 -0.11
C ILE A 87 -5.82 -2.98 1.13
N VAL A 88 -5.49 -4.26 0.96
CA VAL A 88 -4.95 -5.13 2.01
C VAL A 88 -3.56 -5.65 1.70
N SER A 89 -3.22 -5.75 0.42
CA SER A 89 -1.89 -6.19 0.00
C SER A 89 -1.58 -5.76 -1.42
N ILE A 90 -0.30 -5.58 -1.69
CA ILE A 90 0.20 -5.01 -2.94
C ILE A 90 1.34 -5.89 -3.45
N GLY A 91 1.32 -6.21 -4.74
CA GLY A 91 2.38 -6.89 -5.46
C GLY A 91 2.84 -6.07 -6.65
N ILE A 92 4.14 -6.03 -6.93
CA ILE A 92 4.71 -5.31 -8.06
C ILE A 92 5.78 -6.19 -8.73
N LEU A 93 5.74 -6.23 -10.06
CA LEU A 93 6.80 -6.74 -10.91
C LEU A 93 7.47 -5.55 -11.63
N SER A 94 8.71 -5.24 -11.25
CA SER A 94 9.43 -4.03 -11.68
C SER A 94 10.94 -4.21 -11.76
N SER A 95 11.66 -3.30 -12.41
CA SER A 95 13.13 -3.25 -12.33
C SER A 95 13.68 -2.81 -10.98
N ALA A 96 12.87 -2.13 -10.16
CA ALA A 96 13.20 -1.80 -8.78
C ALA A 96 13.33 -3.05 -7.93
N ARG A 97 14.49 -3.24 -7.28
CA ARG A 97 14.74 -4.39 -6.43
C ARG A 97 13.95 -4.32 -5.12
N ASN A 98 13.73 -3.14 -4.56
CA ASN A 98 13.02 -2.98 -3.30
C ASN A 98 11.81 -2.05 -3.47
N MET A 99 10.81 -2.20 -2.60
CA MET A 99 9.79 -1.17 -2.37
C MET A 99 9.60 -0.88 -0.90
N GLU A 100 9.24 0.37 -0.60
CA GLU A 100 8.70 0.80 0.69
C GLU A 100 7.26 1.25 0.48
N VAL A 101 6.36 0.93 1.41
CA VAL A 101 4.95 1.31 1.35
C VAL A 101 4.61 2.21 2.53
N TYR A 102 3.84 3.24 2.26
CA TYR A 102 3.44 4.28 3.20
C TYR A 102 1.94 4.53 3.17
N LEU A 103 1.38 4.82 4.34
CA LEU A 103 0.02 5.35 4.52
C LEU A 103 0.12 6.83 4.89
N GLY A 104 -0.14 7.71 3.92
CA GLY A 104 0.26 9.11 4.03
C GLY A 104 1.79 9.22 4.13
N GLU A 105 2.27 9.66 5.29
CA GLU A 105 3.71 9.76 5.60
C GLU A 105 4.20 8.66 6.56
N GLU A 106 3.31 7.81 7.07
CA GLU A 106 3.66 6.71 7.95
C GLU A 106 4.24 5.54 7.15
N TYR A 107 5.40 5.03 7.56
CA TYR A 107 6.03 3.86 6.96
C TYR A 107 5.35 2.58 7.44
N CYS A 108 4.96 1.72 6.49
CA CYS A 108 4.23 0.48 6.80
C CYS A 108 5.04 -0.78 6.53
N GLY A 109 6.11 -0.69 5.76
CA GLY A 109 6.96 -1.85 5.51
C GLY A 109 7.78 -1.76 4.23
N THR A 110 8.74 -2.68 4.14
CA THR A 110 9.62 -2.83 3.00
C THR A 110 9.51 -4.25 2.47
N SER A 111 9.56 -4.39 1.14
CA SER A 111 9.59 -5.68 0.47
C SER A 111 10.79 -5.75 -0.44
N ARG A 112 11.65 -6.73 -0.18
CA ARG A 112 12.81 -7.04 -1.01
C ARG A 112 12.39 -8.00 -2.12
N GLY A 113 12.65 -7.58 -3.35
CA GLY A 113 12.27 -8.31 -4.54
C GLY A 113 13.13 -9.55 -4.78
N LYS A 114 12.46 -10.62 -5.24
CA LYS A 114 13.11 -11.82 -5.78
C LYS A 114 13.26 -11.67 -7.29
N ASN A 115 14.43 -12.05 -7.81
CA ASN A 115 14.68 -12.05 -9.25
C ASN A 115 13.73 -13.03 -9.96
N VAL A 116 13.16 -12.63 -11.08
CA VAL A 116 12.19 -13.45 -11.82
C VAL A 116 12.67 -13.74 -13.24
N CYS A 117 13.08 -12.72 -13.96
CA CYS A 117 13.49 -12.86 -15.35
C CYS A 117 14.42 -11.72 -15.75
N ASN A 118 15.16 -11.99 -16.82
CA ASN A 118 15.91 -11.00 -17.56
C ASN A 118 15.20 -10.84 -18.91
N VAL A 119 14.40 -9.79 -19.08
CA VAL A 119 13.65 -9.56 -20.32
C VAL A 119 14.55 -8.83 -21.33
N LEU A 120 14.34 -9.16 -22.60
CA LEU A 120 15.24 -9.04 -23.74
C LEU A 120 15.65 -7.61 -24.13
N ASP A 121 16.77 -7.62 -24.86
CA ASP A 121 17.55 -6.59 -25.54
C ASP A 121 16.74 -5.88 -26.62
N ASN A 122 16.26 -4.67 -26.34
CA ASN A 122 16.03 -3.70 -27.41
C ASN A 122 17.41 -3.13 -27.69
N SER A 123 17.84 -3.07 -28.96
CA SER A 123 19.22 -2.85 -29.46
C SER A 123 20.03 -1.65 -28.95
N GLU A 124 19.57 -0.97 -27.90
CA GLU A 124 20.17 0.19 -27.23
C GLU A 124 20.08 0.10 -25.68
N HIS A 125 19.44 -0.92 -25.11
CA HIS A 125 19.16 -1.05 -23.68
C HIS A 125 19.55 -2.43 -23.14
N GLU A 126 20.58 -2.42 -22.30
CA GLU A 126 21.05 -3.50 -21.44
C GLU A 126 19.90 -4.34 -20.85
N LYS A 127 20.08 -5.67 -20.87
CA LYS A 127 19.18 -6.70 -20.32
C LYS A 127 18.44 -6.23 -19.06
N ILE A 128 17.12 -6.03 -19.16
CA ILE A 128 16.32 -5.51 -18.04
C ILE A 128 16.02 -6.66 -17.08
N THR A 129 16.49 -6.52 -15.85
CA THR A 129 16.17 -7.47 -14.77
C THR A 129 14.90 -7.05 -14.06
N LEU A 130 13.94 -7.97 -13.90
CA LEU A 130 12.71 -7.73 -13.15
C LEU A 130 12.69 -8.51 -11.82
N TYR A 131 12.15 -7.84 -10.80
CA TYR A 131 11.97 -8.37 -9.46
C TYR A 131 10.48 -8.36 -9.10
N LYS A 132 9.99 -9.50 -8.58
CA LYS A 132 8.68 -9.56 -7.94
C LYS A 132 8.82 -9.23 -6.47
N LYS A 133 7.92 -8.40 -5.97
CA LYS A 133 7.88 -7.91 -4.60
C LYS A 133 6.41 -7.84 -4.18
N TYR A 134 6.11 -8.25 -2.97
CA TYR A 134 4.76 -8.14 -2.40
C TYR A 134 4.83 -7.74 -0.93
N LEU A 135 3.80 -7.03 -0.46
CA LEU A 135 3.65 -6.61 0.93
C LEU A 135 2.19 -6.74 1.34
N LYS A 136 1.93 -7.38 2.48
CA LYS A 136 0.63 -7.39 3.16
C LYS A 136 0.62 -6.25 4.16
N LEU A 137 -0.43 -5.44 4.11
CA LEU A 137 -0.59 -4.31 5.02
C LEU A 137 -1.11 -4.81 6.36
N GLU A 138 -0.61 -4.24 7.46
CA GLU A 138 -1.13 -4.52 8.81
C GLU A 138 -2.54 -3.96 8.98
N SER A 139 -2.77 -2.76 8.44
CA SER A 139 -4.08 -2.10 8.38
C SER A 139 -4.50 -1.90 6.93
N SER A 140 -5.77 -2.15 6.63
CA SER A 140 -6.33 -1.86 5.31
C SER A 140 -6.48 -0.36 5.09
N THR A 141 -6.47 0.09 3.82
CA THR A 141 -6.50 1.51 3.48
C THR A 141 -7.25 1.79 2.18
N HIS A 142 -7.73 3.01 1.99
CA HIS A 142 -8.20 3.49 0.69
C HIS A 142 -7.08 4.05 -0.19
N ALA A 143 -5.91 4.39 0.36
CA ALA A 143 -4.81 4.92 -0.43
C ALA A 143 -3.44 4.59 0.21
N CYS A 144 -2.44 4.40 -0.63
CA CYS A 144 -1.06 4.24 -0.19
C CYS A 144 -0.06 4.82 -1.21
N LYS A 145 1.10 5.23 -0.69
CA LYS A 145 2.26 5.70 -1.45
C LYS A 145 3.30 4.58 -1.44
N ILE A 146 3.89 4.29 -2.60
CA ILE A 146 4.89 3.22 -2.75
C ILE A 146 6.15 3.83 -3.33
N LYS A 147 7.26 3.74 -2.61
CA LYS A 147 8.57 4.17 -3.09
C LYS A 147 9.28 3.00 -3.76
N LEU A 148 9.66 3.17 -5.01
CA LEU A 148 10.51 2.22 -5.72
C LEU A 148 11.97 2.56 -5.48
N LEU A 149 12.77 1.53 -5.23
CA LEU A 149 14.16 1.66 -4.82
C LEU A 149 15.06 0.68 -5.56
N SER A 150 16.35 1.01 -5.60
CA SER A 150 17.41 0.08 -6.01
C SER A 150 17.22 -0.46 -7.44
N PHE A 151 17.04 0.43 -8.41
CA PHE A 151 17.02 0.13 -9.86
C PHE A 151 18.26 0.69 -10.60
N GLY A 152 19.33 0.99 -9.85
CA GLY A 152 20.61 1.52 -10.35
C GLY A 152 20.63 3.04 -10.49
N GLU A 153 21.67 3.57 -11.13
CA GLU A 153 21.82 5.00 -11.48
C GLU A 153 20.96 5.40 -12.70
N LYS A 154 19.94 4.58 -13.01
CA LYS A 154 19.10 4.77 -14.18
C LYS A 154 18.07 5.86 -13.87
N ASN A 155 17.95 6.83 -14.77
CA ASN A 155 16.88 7.84 -14.74
C ASN A 155 15.52 7.27 -15.18
N CYS A 156 15.36 5.95 -15.17
CA CYS A 156 14.11 5.28 -15.49
C CYS A 156 13.90 4.00 -14.65
N ALA A 157 12.64 3.67 -14.44
CA ALA A 157 12.20 2.42 -13.82
C ALA A 157 11.20 1.72 -14.74
N PHE A 158 11.27 0.39 -14.81
CA PHE A 158 10.35 -0.42 -15.62
C PHE A 158 9.30 -1.06 -14.74
N ILE A 159 8.04 -0.95 -15.14
CA ILE A 159 6.89 -1.57 -14.49
C ILE A 159 6.24 -2.53 -15.47
N SER A 160 6.21 -3.81 -15.11
CA SER A 160 5.52 -4.84 -15.89
C SER A 160 4.09 -5.03 -15.38
N LYS A 161 3.93 -5.08 -14.05
CA LYS A 161 2.64 -5.43 -13.42
C LYS A 161 2.55 -4.84 -12.02
N VAL A 162 1.40 -4.27 -11.70
CA VAL A 162 1.02 -3.86 -10.33
C VAL A 162 -0.26 -4.59 -9.98
N VAL A 163 -0.20 -5.46 -8.98
CA VAL A 163 -1.33 -6.24 -8.50
C VAL A 163 -1.75 -5.70 -7.15
N VAL A 164 -3.02 -5.36 -7.00
CA VAL A 164 -3.58 -4.83 -5.77
C VAL A 164 -4.70 -5.75 -5.32
N HIS A 165 -4.57 -6.26 -4.10
CA HIS A 165 -5.59 -7.06 -3.48
C HIS A 165 -6.42 -6.16 -2.57
N VAL A 166 -7.72 -6.11 -2.82
CA VAL A 166 -8.68 -5.34 -2.02
C VAL A 166 -9.64 -6.26 -1.30
N ARG A 167 -10.20 -5.77 -0.19
CA ARG A 167 -11.35 -6.38 0.49
C ARG A 167 -12.53 -5.41 0.50
N PRO A 168 -13.77 -5.90 0.50
CA PRO A 168 -14.92 -5.07 0.83
C PRO A 168 -14.77 -4.50 2.24
N VAL A 169 -15.16 -3.25 2.42
CA VAL A 169 -15.36 -2.64 3.74
C VAL A 169 -16.58 -3.31 4.34
N SER A 170 -16.37 -4.21 5.30
CA SER A 170 -17.45 -4.65 6.17
C SER A 170 -18.02 -3.42 6.88
N ALA A 171 -19.35 -3.25 6.85
CA ALA A 171 -20.02 -2.20 7.60
C ALA A 171 -19.46 -2.16 9.03
N PRO A 172 -19.25 -0.97 9.63
CA PRO A 172 -18.76 -0.90 10.99
C PRO A 172 -19.70 -1.74 11.86
N SER A 173 -19.21 -2.87 12.33
CA SER A 173 -19.91 -3.57 13.38
C SER A 173 -19.93 -2.58 14.55
N SER A 174 -21.05 -2.52 15.27
CA SER A 174 -21.23 -1.74 16.49
C SER A 174 -20.25 -2.14 17.62
N ALA A 175 -19.17 -2.88 17.34
CA ALA A 175 -18.06 -3.12 18.22
C ALA A 175 -16.88 -2.26 17.74
N GLY A 176 -16.79 -1.05 18.29
CA GLY A 176 -15.76 -0.08 17.94
C GLY A 176 -14.35 -0.63 18.13
N SER A 177 -13.68 -0.90 17.02
CA SER A 177 -12.21 -0.97 16.97
C SER A 177 -11.69 0.47 16.89
N PRO A 178 -10.88 0.93 17.85
CA PRO A 178 -10.35 2.29 17.82
C PRO A 178 -9.44 2.42 16.60
N ALA A 179 -9.74 3.40 15.74
CA ALA A 179 -8.87 3.79 14.65
C ALA A 179 -7.47 4.12 15.21
N LEU A 180 -6.42 3.73 14.51
CA LEU A 180 -5.04 4.07 14.83
C LEU A 180 -4.90 5.61 14.74
N GLY A 181 -5.11 6.28 15.87
CA GLY A 181 -5.27 7.75 15.96
C GLY A 181 -6.32 8.22 16.96
N SER A 182 -7.26 7.36 17.37
CA SER A 182 -8.15 7.66 18.50
C SER A 182 -7.36 7.57 19.80
N ARG A 183 -7.43 8.62 20.63
CA ARG A 183 -6.86 8.66 21.98
C ARG A 183 -7.15 7.35 22.71
N ILE A 184 -6.11 6.75 23.29
CA ILE A 184 -6.22 5.53 24.09
C ILE A 184 -7.24 5.81 25.21
N ASP A 185 -8.34 5.08 25.19
CA ASP A 185 -9.37 5.11 26.23
C ASP A 185 -8.84 4.37 27.46
N LEU A 186 -8.24 5.15 28.36
CA LEU A 186 -7.58 4.65 29.56
C LEU A 186 -8.58 4.00 30.53
N GLU A 187 -9.87 4.32 30.44
CA GLU A 187 -10.92 3.67 31.25
C GLU A 187 -11.18 2.25 30.74
N LYS A 188 -11.29 2.07 29.41
CA LYS A 188 -11.43 0.72 28.82
C LYS A 188 -10.22 -0.16 29.07
N VAL A 189 -9.01 0.39 28.97
CA VAL A 189 -7.77 -0.34 29.29
C VAL A 189 -7.79 -0.82 30.73
N GLN A 190 -8.22 0.05 31.66
CA GLN A 190 -8.34 -0.29 33.07
C GLN A 190 -9.40 -1.37 33.31
N THR A 191 -10.56 -1.31 32.67
CA THR A 191 -11.61 -2.35 32.78
C THR A 191 -11.15 -3.71 32.25
N ILE A 192 -10.49 -3.74 31.09
CA ILE A 192 -9.97 -5.00 30.51
C ILE A 192 -8.95 -5.63 31.45
N MET A 193 -8.07 -4.82 32.01
CA MET A 193 -7.03 -5.28 32.91
C MET A 193 -7.59 -5.79 34.26
N GLU A 194 -8.58 -5.10 34.83
CA GLU A 194 -9.30 -5.56 36.01
C GLU A 194 -10.02 -6.89 35.75
N SER A 195 -10.57 -7.09 34.53
CA SER A 195 -11.20 -8.35 34.13
C SER A 195 -10.21 -9.52 33.95
N MET A 196 -8.93 -9.23 33.69
CA MET A 196 -7.85 -10.23 33.59
C MET A 196 -7.20 -10.57 34.94
N GLY A 197 -7.65 -9.96 36.04
CA GLY A 197 -7.18 -10.26 37.40
C GLY A 197 -5.73 -9.85 37.70
N SER A 198 -5.07 -9.14 36.79
CA SER A 198 -3.70 -8.68 36.93
C SER A 198 -3.67 -7.21 37.31
N LYS A 199 -2.96 -6.86 38.40
CA LYS A 199 -2.72 -5.47 38.78
C LYS A 199 -1.51 -4.94 38.01
N LEU A 200 -1.56 -3.68 37.55
CA LEU A 200 -0.39 -3.02 36.98
C LEU A 200 0.76 -3.05 37.98
N SER A 201 1.97 -3.18 37.44
CA SER A 201 3.15 -2.84 38.23
C SER A 201 3.09 -1.36 38.62
N PRO A 202 3.70 -0.95 39.74
CA PRO A 202 3.75 0.45 40.15
C PRO A 202 4.27 1.39 39.04
N GLY A 203 5.23 0.94 38.24
CA GLY A 203 5.77 1.70 37.10
C GLY A 203 4.77 1.84 35.95
N ALA A 204 4.04 0.77 35.60
CA ALA A 204 3.02 0.85 34.54
C ALA A 204 1.83 1.74 34.96
N GLN A 205 1.49 1.76 36.25
CA GLN A 205 0.47 2.66 36.79
C GLN A 205 0.89 4.13 36.70
N GLN A 206 2.17 4.44 36.96
CA GLN A 206 2.72 5.79 36.79
C GLN A 206 2.68 6.25 35.34
N LEU A 207 3.04 5.39 34.38
CA LEU A 207 2.98 5.71 32.95
C LEU A 207 1.53 5.99 32.50
N MET A 208 0.57 5.18 32.93
CA MET A 208 -0.86 5.41 32.68
C MET A 208 -1.33 6.76 33.22
N ASN A 209 -0.89 7.15 34.42
CA ASN A 209 -1.22 8.45 35.01
C ASN A 209 -0.58 9.61 34.24
N MET A 210 0.65 9.44 33.76
CA MET A 210 1.33 10.44 32.95
C MET A 210 0.63 10.66 31.60
N VAL A 211 0.18 9.58 30.95
CA VAL A 211 -0.61 9.67 29.70
C VAL A 211 -1.98 10.33 29.95
N ARG A 212 -2.65 10.02 31.08
CA ARG A 212 -3.90 10.70 31.48
C ARG A 212 -3.70 12.21 31.62
N PHE A 213 -2.63 12.62 32.31
CA PHE A 213 -2.35 14.04 32.53
C PHE A 213 -2.07 14.79 31.23
N GLN A 214 -1.28 14.20 30.33
CA GLN A 214 -1.06 14.77 29.00
C GLN A 214 -2.39 14.92 28.25
N GLN A 215 -3.22 13.87 28.19
CA GLN A 215 -4.50 13.94 27.47
C GLN A 215 -5.43 15.03 28.02
N GLN A 216 -5.44 15.28 29.33
CA GLN A 216 -6.25 16.33 29.97
C GLN A 216 -5.76 17.75 29.63
N ASP A 217 -4.44 17.96 29.63
CA ASP A 217 -3.84 19.26 29.29
C ASP A 217 -4.22 19.71 27.86
N TRP A 218 -4.23 18.78 26.92
CA TRP A 218 -4.69 19.04 25.54
C TRP A 218 -6.20 19.35 25.43
N THR A 219 -7.04 18.88 26.35
CA THR A 219 -8.49 19.19 26.35
C THR A 219 -8.83 20.52 27.01
N ASP A 220 -8.03 20.96 27.98
CA ASP A 220 -8.23 22.24 28.67
C ASP A 220 -7.74 23.44 27.84
N ILE A 221 -6.78 23.23 26.93
CA ILE A 221 -6.33 24.23 25.96
C ILE A 221 -7.45 24.60 24.96
N TRP A 222 -8.39 23.70 24.68
CA TRP A 222 -9.48 23.93 23.71
C TRP A 222 -10.78 24.48 24.32
N LYS A 223 -10.81 24.70 25.64
CA LYS A 223 -11.98 25.27 26.36
C LYS A 223 -11.79 26.73 26.80
N ARG A 224 -10.70 27.37 26.37
CA ARG A 224 -10.34 28.75 26.77
C ARG A 224 -10.51 29.81 25.68
N ASP A 225 -11.19 29.48 24.59
CA ASP A 225 -11.66 30.43 23.55
C ASP A 225 -13.18 30.53 23.53
#